data_AF-A0A0A5HVK9-F1
#
_entry.id   AF-A0A0A5HVK9-F1
#
_cell.length_a   1.000
_cell.length_b   1.000
_cell.length_c   1.000
_cell.angle_alpha   90.00
_cell.angle_beta   90.00
_cell.angle_gamma   90.00
#
_symmetry.space_group_name_H-M   'P 1'
#
loop_
_entity.id
_entity.type
_entity.pdbx_description
1 polymer ?
#
loop_
_entity_poly.entity_id
_entity_poly.type
_entity_poly.pdbx_seq_one_letter_code
_entity_poly.pdbx_strand_id
1 'polypeptide(L)'
;MSQSKATSIALAKFGGKVVEVELDNDDGKKHYEIEIITDKEEIDVDVDAYTGAITSVERETLDQDDDRDDDDDDDDERDDD
;
A
#
# COMPACT_ATOMS: atom_id res chain seq x y z
N MET A 1 5.99 -3.73 -20.63
CA MET A 1 7.10 -3.43 -19.69
C MET A 1 7.58 -4.75 -19.07
N SER A 2 8.77 -4.80 -18.46
CA SER A 2 9.23 -5.97 -17.69
C SER A 2 9.19 -5.68 -16.19
N GLN A 3 9.05 -6.72 -15.37
CA GLN A 3 9.07 -6.67 -13.91
C GLN A 3 10.26 -5.85 -13.39
N SER A 4 11.48 -6.21 -13.80
CA SER A 4 12.72 -5.50 -13.41
C SER A 4 12.69 -3.99 -13.74
N LYS A 5 12.01 -3.59 -14.83
CA LYS A 5 11.87 -2.18 -15.18
C LYS A 5 10.89 -1.47 -14.24
N ALA A 6 9.78 -2.12 -13.88
CA ALA A 6 8.80 -1.57 -12.92
C ALA A 6 9.45 -1.40 -11.54
N THR A 7 10.15 -2.44 -11.07
CA THR A 7 10.92 -2.41 -9.81
C THR A 7 11.94 -1.26 -9.80
N SER A 8 12.64 -1.02 -10.91
CA SER A 8 13.61 0.08 -11.00
C SER A 8 12.96 1.46 -10.88
N ILE A 9 11.74 1.65 -11.41
CA ILE A 9 11.00 2.91 -11.31
C ILE A 9 10.57 3.16 -9.87
N ALA A 10 10.02 2.14 -9.21
CA ALA A 10 9.57 2.24 -7.82
C ALA A 10 10.76 2.50 -6.87
N LEU A 11 11.83 1.71 -6.99
CA LEU A 11 13.07 1.88 -6.20
C LEU A 11 13.73 3.25 -6.43
N ALA A 12 13.77 3.76 -7.66
CA ALA A 12 14.35 5.06 -7.93
C ALA A 12 13.57 6.21 -7.28
N LYS A 13 12.29 6.00 -6.96
CA LYS A 13 11.41 7.02 -6.39
C LYS A 13 11.34 6.97 -4.87
N PHE A 14 11.30 5.78 -4.28
CA PHE A 14 11.08 5.59 -2.85
C PHE A 14 12.33 5.12 -2.10
N GLY A 15 13.30 4.51 -2.78
CA GLY A 15 14.44 3.87 -2.13
C GLY A 15 14.02 2.59 -1.40
N GLY A 16 14.85 2.09 -0.47
CA GLY A 16 14.52 0.91 0.33
C GLY A 16 14.84 -0.43 -0.35
N LYS A 17 14.17 -1.48 0.13
CA LYS A 17 14.36 -2.86 -0.33
C LYS A 17 13.05 -3.39 -0.86
N VAL A 18 13.06 -3.80 -2.12
CA VAL A 18 11.94 -4.55 -2.71
C VAL A 18 11.90 -5.94 -2.08
N VAL A 19 10.75 -6.29 -1.53
CA VAL A 19 10.52 -7.59 -0.91
C VAL A 19 9.63 -8.47 -1.76
N GLU A 20 8.67 -7.87 -2.46
CA GLU A 20 7.75 -8.56 -3.35
C GLU A 20 7.52 -7.78 -4.65
N VAL A 21 7.28 -8.54 -5.73
CA VAL A 21 6.84 -7.96 -7.00
C VAL A 21 5.90 -8.95 -7.68
N GLU A 22 4.64 -8.58 -7.77
CA GLU A 22 3.59 -9.39 -8.40
C GLU A 22 3.17 -8.77 -9.74
N LEU A 23 2.66 -9.60 -10.65
CA LEU A 23 2.07 -9.15 -11.91
C LEU A 23 0.62 -9.61 -11.94
N ASP A 24 -0.28 -8.65 -11.75
CA ASP A 24 -1.71 -8.89 -11.88
C ASP A 24 -2.21 -8.47 -13.27
N ASN A 25 -3.34 -9.04 -13.67
CA ASN A 25 -4.04 -8.81 -14.91
C ASN A 25 -5.55 -8.82 -14.67
N ASP A 26 -6.12 -7.63 -14.59
CA ASP A 26 -7.55 -7.41 -14.43
C ASP A 26 -8.17 -6.96 -15.77
N ASP A 27 -9.05 -7.77 -16.36
CA ASP A 27 -9.74 -7.48 -17.63
C ASP A 27 -8.83 -6.97 -18.79
N GLY A 28 -7.60 -7.49 -18.85
CA GLY A 28 -6.60 -7.10 -19.86
C GLY A 28 -5.76 -5.88 -19.48
N LYS A 29 -5.94 -5.32 -18.28
CA LYS A 29 -5.06 -4.33 -17.67
C LYS A 29 -4.06 -5.03 -16.76
N LYS A 30 -2.84 -5.12 -17.26
CA LYS A 30 -1.70 -5.63 -16.50
C LYS A 30 -1.07 -4.52 -15.70
N HIS A 31 -0.81 -4.78 -14.42
CA HIS A 31 -0.07 -3.90 -13.54
C HIS A 31 0.90 -4.72 -12.71
N TYR A 32 2.01 -4.08 -12.33
CA TYR A 32 2.98 -4.63 -11.40
C TYR A 32 2.74 -3.99 -10.05
N GLU A 33 2.49 -4.82 -9.05
CA GLU A 33 2.47 -4.41 -7.66
C GLU A 33 3.88 -4.64 -7.09
N ILE A 34 4.44 -3.63 -6.44
CA ILE A 34 5.82 -3.65 -5.94
C ILE A 34 5.80 -3.21 -4.49
N GLU A 35 6.08 -4.14 -3.60
CA GLU A 35 6.20 -3.90 -2.18
C GLU A 35 7.65 -3.53 -1.83
N ILE A 36 7.81 -2.38 -1.18
CA ILE A 36 9.09 -1.82 -0.79
C ILE A 36 9.09 -1.58 0.72
N ILE A 37 9.96 -2.30 1.42
CA ILE A 37 10.17 -2.09 2.85
C ILE A 37 11.37 -1.16 3.06
N THR A 38 11.15 -0.15 3.90
CA THR A 38 12.18 0.73 4.44
C THR A 38 12.35 0.50 5.95
N ASP A 39 13.23 1.25 6.61
CA ASP A 39 13.41 1.14 8.07
C ASP A 39 12.19 1.62 8.89
N LYS A 40 11.19 2.27 8.26
CA LYS A 40 10.07 2.95 8.96
C LYS A 40 8.70 2.67 8.37
N GLU A 41 8.65 2.38 7.07
CA GLU A 41 7.42 2.27 6.31
C GLU A 41 7.52 1.13 5.28
N GLU A 42 6.39 0.48 5.08
CA GLU A 42 6.06 -0.38 3.96
C GLU A 42 5.40 0.49 2.88
N ILE A 43 5.79 0.29 1.62
CA ILE A 43 5.37 1.11 0.49
C ILE A 43 4.97 0.20 -0.66
N ASP A 44 3.68 0.20 -0.98
CA ASP A 44 3.13 -0.54 -2.11
C ASP A 44 2.98 0.38 -3.31
N VAL A 45 3.48 -0.07 -4.45
CA VAL A 45 3.54 0.72 -5.67
C VAL A 45 2.96 -0.05 -6.84
N ASP A 46 1.82 0.42 -7.32
CA ASP A 46 1.22 -0.10 -8.55
C ASP A 46 1.78 0.63 -9.76
N VAL A 47 2.24 -0.15 -10.73
CA VAL A 47 2.82 0.34 -11.98
C VAL A 47 2.15 -0.32 -13.16
N ASP A 48 1.52 0.48 -14.03
CA ASP A 48 0.90 -0.01 -15.27
C ASP A 48 1.95 -0.73 -16.15
N ALA A 49 1.70 -2.00 -16.46
CA ALA A 49 2.68 -2.85 -17.14
C ALA A 49 2.83 -2.51 -18.64
N TYR A 50 2.01 -1.63 -19.20
CA TYR A 50 2.11 -1.20 -20.60
C TYR A 50 2.91 0.09 -20.74
N THR A 51 2.60 1.08 -19.91
CA THR A 51 3.12 2.45 -19.95
C THR A 51 4.25 2.69 -18.97
N GLY A 52 4.30 1.94 -17.86
CA GLY A 52 5.21 2.19 -16.74
C GLY A 52 4.81 3.38 -15.88
N ALA A 53 3.57 3.85 -15.99
CA ALA A 53 3.03 4.88 -15.13
C ALA A 53 2.69 4.29 -13.75
N ILE A 54 3.05 5.01 -12.69
CA ILE A 54 2.61 4.65 -11.34
C ILE A 54 1.12 5.01 -11.23
N THR A 55 0.29 4.02 -10.93
CA THR A 55 -1.18 4.16 -10.85
C THR A 55 -1.65 4.30 -9.41
N SER A 56 -0.96 3.67 -8.45
CA SER A 56 -1.25 3.77 -7.02
C SER A 56 0.05 3.78 -6.20
N VAL A 57 0.00 4.41 -5.03
CA VAL A 57 1.07 4.38 -4.03
C VAL A 57 0.42 4.37 -2.66
N GLU A 58 0.61 3.29 -1.92
CA GLU A 58 0.17 3.14 -0.53
C GLU A 58 1.39 3.09 0.38
N ARG A 59 1.24 3.60 1.61
CA ARG A 59 2.33 3.69 2.57
C ARG A 59 1.81 3.44 3.97
N GLU A 60 2.36 2.43 4.62
CA GLU A 60 2.02 2.06 5.97
C GLU A 60 3.25 2.20 6.86
N THR A 61 3.12 2.92 7.98
CA THR A 61 4.24 3.01 8.93
C THR A 61 4.29 1.74 9.76
N LEU A 62 5.47 1.14 9.89
CA LEU A 62 5.67 -0.09 10.65
C LEU A 62 5.46 0.11 12.17
N ASP A 63 5.36 1.35 12.64
CA ASP A 63 5.22 1.70 14.05
C ASP A 63 3.75 1.88 14.52
N GLN A 64 2.74 1.73 13.65
CA GLN A 64 1.32 1.94 14.03
C GLN A 64 0.67 0.67 14.62
N ASP A 65 1.04 0.36 15.86
CA ASP A 65 0.23 -0.39 16.84
C ASP A 65 -0.46 0.58 17.83
N ASP A 66 -0.67 1.85 17.46
CA ASP A 66 -1.30 2.84 18.37
C ASP A 66 -2.82 2.83 18.21
N ASP A 67 -3.46 1.97 19.01
CA ASP A 67 -4.59 2.30 19.89
C ASP A 67 -5.43 3.51 19.44
N ARG A 68 -6.41 3.29 18.55
CA ARG A 68 -7.64 4.09 18.59
C ARG A 68 -8.69 3.31 19.36
N ASP A 69 -8.61 3.44 20.68
CA ASP A 69 -9.79 3.52 21.52
C ASP A 69 -10.71 4.61 20.94
N ASP A 70 -11.66 4.21 20.07
CA ASP A 70 -12.91 4.95 19.95
C ASP A 70 -13.83 4.42 21.07
N ASP A 71 -13.51 4.85 22.30
CA ASP A 71 -14.50 5.10 23.34
C ASP A 71 -15.45 6.20 22.81
N ASP A 72 -16.45 5.81 22.03
CA ASP A 72 -17.70 6.58 21.96
C ASP A 72 -18.71 5.88 22.88
N ASP A 73 -18.64 6.36 24.12
CA ASP A 73 -19.64 6.34 25.18
C ASP A 73 -21.00 6.75 24.56
N ASP A 74 -21.89 5.78 24.40
CA ASP A 74 -23.31 6.04 24.15
C ASP A 74 -24.06 5.46 25.35
N ASP A 75 -24.18 6.27 26.40
CA ASP A 75 -24.99 6.02 27.58
C ASP A 75 -26.48 6.28 27.27
N ASP A 76 -27.01 5.55 26.28
CA ASP A 76 -28.43 5.64 25.95
C ASP A 76 -29.30 4.74 26.84
N GLU A 77 -30.11 5.46 27.62
CA GLU A 77 -31.49 5.17 28.04
C GLU A 77 -31.72 4.18 29.18
N ARG A 78 -31.89 4.75 30.38
CA ARG A 78 -32.89 4.27 31.35
C ARG A 78 -33.76 5.42 31.84
N ASP A 79 -34.72 5.79 31.02
CA ASP A 79 -36.01 6.27 31.49
C ASP A 79 -36.98 5.08 31.35
N ASP A 80 -37.40 4.47 32.46
CA ASP A 80 -38.69 3.77 32.58
C ASP A 80 -38.96 3.32 34.04
N ASP A 81 -40.05 3.90 34.57
CA ASP A 81 -40.93 3.60 35.74
C ASP A 81 -40.45 3.82 37.20
#